data_AF-A0A3P6QRB1-F1
#
_entry.id   AF-A0A3P6QRB1-F1
#
_cell.length_a   1.000
_cell.length_b   1.000
_cell.length_c   1.000
_cell.angle_alpha   90.00
_cell.angle_beta   90.00
_cell.angle_gamma   90.00
#
_symmetry.space_group_name_H-M   'P 1'
#
loop_
_entity.id
_entity.type
_entity.pdbx_description
1 polymer ?
#
loop_
_entity_poly.entity_id
_entity_poly.type
_entity_poly.pdbx_seq_one_letter_code
_entity_poly.pdbx_strand_id
1 'polypeptide(L)'
;MYVEVTDNEISSLVISGCDPATDFRGTGILSLIQLYNLVQTLPESKLAAIVQLSRNEPHDFPFAVVGINITALLVTRLRNGELIE
;
A
#
# COMPACT_ATOMS: atom_id res chain seq x y z
N MET A 1 -7.53 4.89 21.38
CA MET A 1 -6.58 5.99 21.11
C MET A 1 -6.54 6.13 19.60
N TYR A 2 -7.24 7.11 19.05
CA TYR A 2 -7.22 7.37 17.61
C TYR A 2 -5.91 8.11 17.32
N VAL A 3 -5.02 7.49 16.54
CA VAL A 3 -3.82 8.18 16.05
C VAL A 3 -4.29 9.07 14.92
N GLU A 4 -4.29 10.38 15.14
CA GLU A 4 -4.49 11.35 14.07
C GLU A 4 -3.28 11.30 13.14
N VAL A 5 -3.41 10.55 12.04
CA VAL A 5 -2.45 10.60 10.95
C VAL A 5 -2.64 11.95 10.25
N THR A 6 -1.70 12.86 10.44
CA THR A 6 -1.74 14.18 9.80
C THR A 6 -1.59 14.05 8.28
N ASP A 7 -2.26 14.92 7.50
CA ASP A 7 -2.29 14.88 6.03
C ASP A 7 -0.89 14.87 5.37
N ASN A 8 0.13 15.36 6.09
CA ASN A 8 1.52 15.36 5.65
C ASN A 8 2.15 13.96 5.60
N GLU A 9 1.74 13.03 6.48
CA GLU A 9 2.26 11.65 6.46
C GLU A 9 1.71 10.86 5.27
N ILE A 10 0.41 11.05 4.95
CA ILE A 10 -0.26 10.41 3.81
C ILE A 10 0.31 10.90 2.48
N SER A 11 0.59 12.21 2.37
CA SER A 11 1.16 12.81 1.15
C SER A 11 2.52 12.23 0.75
N SER A 12 3.28 11.68 1.70
CA SER A 12 4.57 11.01 1.42
C SER A 12 4.43 9.57 0.90
N LEU A 13 3.22 8.98 1.01
CA LEU A 13 2.96 7.59 0.66
C LEU A 13 2.27 7.43 -0.70
N VAL A 14 1.67 8.51 -1.21
CA VAL A 14 0.84 8.56 -2.43
C VAL A 14 1.58 9.29 -3.56
N ILE A 15 1.24 9.05 -4.83
CA ILE A 15 1.85 9.73 -5.98
C ILE A 15 1.67 11.24 -5.85
N SER A 16 2.77 11.97 -5.69
CA SER A 16 2.75 13.43 -5.56
C SER A 16 2.18 14.09 -6.82
N GLY A 17 1.06 14.80 -6.68
CA GLY A 17 0.46 15.61 -7.75
C GLY A 17 -0.73 15.01 -8.51
N CYS A 18 -1.17 13.79 -8.18
CA CYS A 18 -2.42 13.20 -8.69
C CYS A 18 -3.39 12.98 -7.53
N ASP A 19 -4.71 13.14 -7.75
CA ASP A 19 -5.71 12.85 -6.73
C ASP A 19 -5.53 11.39 -6.24
N PRO A 20 -5.30 11.13 -4.94
CA PRO A 20 -5.12 9.79 -4.38
C PRO A 20 -6.23 8.80 -4.78
N ALA A 21 -7.44 9.29 -5.03
CA ALA A 21 -8.55 8.45 -5.49
C ALA A 21 -8.28 7.84 -6.88
N THR A 22 -7.42 8.46 -7.69
CA THR A 22 -7.09 8.00 -9.04
C THR A 22 -6.23 6.75 -9.05
N ASP A 23 -5.42 6.52 -8.02
CA ASP A 23 -4.59 5.32 -7.88
C ASP A 23 -5.44 4.05 -7.71
N PHE A 24 -6.68 4.20 -7.21
CA PHE A 24 -7.61 3.09 -7.02
C PHE A 24 -8.45 2.75 -8.27
N ARG A 25 -8.27 3.43 -9.40
CA ARG A 25 -9.09 3.19 -10.62
C ARG A 25 -8.95 1.77 -11.20
N GLY A 26 -7.83 1.09 -10.94
CA GLY A 26 -7.59 -0.29 -11.39
C GLY A 26 -8.24 -1.34 -10.48
N THR A 27 -7.66 -1.56 -9.30
CA THR A 27 -8.06 -2.61 -8.35
C THR A 27 -9.24 -2.20 -7.46
N GLY A 28 -9.63 -0.92 -7.49
CA GLY A 28 -10.76 -0.40 -6.73
C GLY A 28 -10.52 -0.35 -5.23
N ILE A 29 -11.62 -0.36 -4.47
CA ILE A 29 -11.60 -0.33 -3.01
C ILE A 29 -10.87 -1.53 -2.38
N LEU A 30 -10.72 -2.64 -3.11
CA LEU A 30 -10.02 -3.83 -2.61
C LEU A 30 -8.57 -3.51 -2.26
N SER A 31 -7.85 -2.74 -3.09
CA SER A 31 -6.47 -2.34 -2.77
C SER A 31 -6.37 -1.44 -1.54
N LEU A 32 -7.37 -0.58 -1.29
CA LEU A 32 -7.43 0.21 -0.08
C LEU A 32 -7.65 -0.67 1.16
N ILE A 33 -8.56 -1.65 1.07
CA ILE A 33 -8.82 -2.61 2.14
C ILE A 33 -7.56 -3.42 2.45
N GLN A 34 -6.80 -3.87 1.44
CA GLN A 34 -5.55 -4.59 1.66
C GLN A 34 -4.49 -3.73 2.35
N LEU A 35 -4.30 -2.48 1.93
CA LEU A 35 -3.38 -1.54 2.59
C LEU A 35 -3.79 -1.26 4.04
N TYR A 36 -5.09 -1.04 4.28
CA TYR A 36 -5.61 -0.85 5.63
C TYR A 36 -5.38 -2.09 6.50
N ASN A 37 -5.71 -3.27 5.98
CA ASN A 37 -5.52 -4.53 6.69
C ASN A 37 -4.05 -4.79 7.00
N LEU A 38 -3.13 -4.45 6.09
CA LEU A 38 -1.69 -4.56 6.30
C LEU A 38 -1.23 -3.75 7.52
N VAL A 39 -1.69 -2.49 7.62
CA VAL A 39 -1.36 -1.61 8.75
C VAL A 39 -1.98 -2.11 10.07
N GLN A 40 -3.18 -2.68 10.02
CA GLN A 40 -3.88 -3.19 11.21
C GLN A 40 -3.32 -4.52 11.72
N THR A 41 -2.76 -5.36 10.84
CA THR A 41 -2.39 -6.74 11.17
C THR A 41 -0.89 -6.94 11.39
N LEU A 42 -0.04 -6.09 10.80
CA LEU A 42 1.39 -6.18 11.01
C LEU A 42 1.79 -5.67 12.40
N PRO A 43 2.74 -6.34 13.07
CA PRO A 43 3.44 -5.77 14.22
C PRO A 43 4.06 -4.41 13.85
N GLU A 44 3.95 -3.43 14.75
CA GLU A 44 4.44 -2.07 14.55
C GLU A 44 5.91 -2.02 14.11
N SER A 45 6.77 -2.87 14.70
CA SER A 45 8.18 -2.96 14.33
C SER A 45 8.41 -3.36 12.87
N LYS A 46 7.57 -4.23 12.32
CA LYS A 46 7.65 -4.64 10.91
C LYS A 46 7.13 -3.53 9.99
N LEU A 47 6.02 -2.89 10.36
CA LEU A 47 5.48 -1.77 9.61
C LEU A 47 6.48 -0.62 9.54
N ALA A 48 7.10 -0.26 10.68
CA ALA A 48 8.13 0.76 10.75
C ALA A 48 9.33 0.42 9.87
N ALA A 49 9.78 -0.83 9.85
CA ALA A 49 10.87 -1.27 8.98
C ALA A 49 10.52 -1.12 7.48
N ILE A 50 9.28 -1.44 7.09
CA ILE A 50 8.81 -1.30 5.70
C ILE A 50 8.73 0.18 5.31
N VAL A 51 8.20 1.05 6.18
CA VAL A 51 8.12 2.50 5.95
C VAL A 51 9.51 3.13 5.87
N GLN A 52 10.44 2.69 6.72
CA GLN A 52 11.84 3.13 6.62
C GLN A 52 12.46 2.68 5.30
N LEU A 53 12.26 1.41 4.90
CA LEU A 53 12.81 0.89 3.65
C LEU A 53 12.28 1.69 2.44
N SER A 54 10.97 2.00 2.42
CA SER A 54 10.36 2.73 1.31
C SER A 54 10.84 4.18 1.17
N ARG A 55 11.45 4.74 2.21
CA ARG A 55 11.92 6.14 2.26
C ARG A 55 13.44 6.28 2.14
N ASN A 56 14.20 5.18 2.22
CA ASN A 56 15.66 5.21 2.28
C ASN A 56 16.29 4.69 0.99
N GLU A 57 17.21 5.46 0.41
CA GLU A 57 18.04 4.99 -0.69
C GLU A 57 18.88 3.74 -0.29
N PRO A 58 19.21 2.86 -1.25
CA PRO A 58 18.91 2.92 -2.69
C PRO A 58 17.58 2.24 -3.07
N HIS A 59 16.76 1.87 -2.09
CA HIS A 59 15.55 1.07 -2.30
C HIS A 59 14.28 1.87 -1.97
N ASP A 60 14.30 3.19 -2.11
CA ASP A 60 13.11 4.00 -1.91
C ASP A 60 12.05 3.62 -2.96
N PHE A 61 10.80 3.60 -2.53
CA PHE A 61 9.67 3.29 -3.40
C PHE A 61 8.39 3.92 -2.86
N PRO A 62 7.43 4.27 -3.73
CA PRO A 62 6.13 4.77 -3.31
C PRO A 62 5.30 3.64 -2.67
N PHE A 63 5.32 3.54 -1.34
CA PHE A 63 4.73 2.43 -0.59
C PHE A 63 3.28 2.11 -0.97
N ALA A 64 2.40 3.11 -1.04
CA ALA A 64 0.99 2.86 -1.36
C ALA A 64 0.81 2.35 -2.79
N VAL A 65 1.55 2.91 -3.76
CA VAL A 65 1.50 2.49 -5.17
C VAL A 65 1.96 1.05 -5.33
N VAL A 66 3.06 0.68 -4.67
CA VAL A 66 3.57 -0.69 -4.67
C VAL A 66 2.53 -1.63 -4.05
N GLY A 67 1.91 -1.27 -2.93
CA GLY A 67 0.86 -2.08 -2.30
C GLY A 67 -0.40 -2.25 -3.17
N ILE A 68 -0.82 -1.20 -3.88
CA ILE A 68 -1.93 -1.26 -4.84
C ILE A 68 -1.59 -2.23 -5.98
N ASN A 69 -0.39 -2.12 -6.55
CA ASN A 69 0.08 -2.98 -7.64
C ASN A 69 0.23 -4.44 -7.21
N ILE A 70 0.73 -4.70 -5.99
CA ILE A 70 0.78 -6.05 -5.43
C ILE A 70 -0.63 -6.63 -5.31
N THR A 71 -1.60 -5.84 -4.82
CA THR A 71 -3.00 -6.31 -4.76
C THR A 71 -3.53 -6.65 -6.15
N ALA A 72 -3.27 -5.80 -7.15
CA ALA A 72 -3.68 -6.03 -8.53
C ALA A 72 -3.08 -7.34 -9.10
N LEU A 73 -1.78 -7.55 -8.85
CA LEU A 73 -1.06 -8.75 -9.26
C LEU A 73 -1.67 -9.98 -8.61
N LEU A 74 -1.84 -10.00 -7.28
CA LEU A 74 -2.40 -11.14 -6.56
C LEU A 74 -3.81 -11.49 -7.04
N VAL A 75 -4.68 -10.49 -7.27
CA VAL A 75 -6.02 -10.71 -7.82
C VAL A 75 -5.96 -11.33 -9.21
N THR A 76 -5.04 -10.86 -10.06
CA THR A 76 -4.85 -11.41 -11.41
C THR A 76 -4.40 -12.87 -11.35
N ARG A 77 -3.38 -13.16 -10.53
CA ARG A 77 -2.84 -14.51 -10.34
C ARG A 77 -3.90 -15.46 -9.77
N LEU A 78 -4.69 -15.00 -8.80
CA LEU A 78 -5.78 -15.77 -8.23
C LEU A 78 -6.85 -16.11 -9.27
N ARG A 79 -7.26 -15.15 -10.10
CA ARG A 79 -8.24 -15.36 -11.18
C ARG A 79 -7.76 -16.33 -12.25
N ASN A 80 -6.44 -16.36 -12.49
CA ASN A 80 -5.81 -17.31 -13.41
C ASN A 80 -5.62 -18.70 -12.80
N GLY A 81 -5.95 -18.92 -11.52
CA GLY A 81 -5.73 -20.19 -10.83
C GLY A 81 -4.27 -20.44 -10.42
N GLU A 82 -3.39 -19.43 -10.50
CA GLU A 82 -1.95 -19.57 -10.24
C GLU A 82 -1.59 -19.52 -8.75
N LEU A 83 -2.57 -19.27 -7.88
CA LEU A 83 -2.40 -19.22 -6.41
C LEU A 83 -3.19 -20.33 -5.71
N ILE A 84 -3.72 -21.30 -6.47
CA ILE A 84 -4.52 -22.41 -5.95
C ILE A 84 -3.74 -23.71 -6.23
N GLU A 85 -2.72 -23.97 -5.41
CA GLU A 85 -2.02 -25.26 -5.30
C GLU A 85 -2.21 -25.86 -3.91
#